data_AF-A0A942KM28-F1
#
_entry.id   AF-A0A942KM28-F1
#
_cell.length_a   1.000
_cell.length_b   1.000
_cell.length_c   1.000
_cell.angle_alpha   90.00
_cell.angle_beta   90.00
_cell.angle_gamma   90.00
#
_symmetry.space_group_name_H-M   'P 1'
#
loop_
_entity.id
_entity.type
_entity.pdbx_description
1 polymer ?
#
loop_
_entity_poly.entity_id
_entity_poly.type
_entity_poly.pdbx_seq_one_letter_code
_entity_poly.pdbx_strand_id
1 'polypeptide(L)'
;MWQRIKKDIQVVFDRDPAARSVLEIIVCYPGFHAILMHRLAHRLYAKRWFLPARFISQFSRWLTGIEIHPGAKIGEGLFIDHGMGVVIGETSEIGNDVTLYQGVTLGGTGKEKGKRHPTIGDNVVISAGAKVLGSIAVGDNVKIGAGSVVLKDVPPNSTVVGVPGRVVKQNGRQVSELYLQTIDLQHNQLPDPVSEMILCLQKKIEQMEKRIAELEVKHGNSSV
;
A
#
# COMPACT_ATOMS: atom_id res chain seq x y z
N MET A 1 17.40 -20.24 11.19
CA MET A 1 15.93 -20.29 11.44
C MET A 1 15.58 -19.73 12.81
N TRP A 2 16.23 -20.21 13.88
CA TRP A 2 16.00 -19.73 15.26
C TRP A 2 16.18 -18.22 15.45
N GLN A 3 17.25 -17.63 14.90
CA GLN A 3 17.48 -16.18 14.94
C GLN A 3 16.34 -15.37 14.28
N ARG A 4 15.76 -15.87 13.19
CA ARG A 4 14.62 -15.21 12.52
C ARG A 4 13.35 -15.27 13.36
N ILE A 5 13.08 -16.40 14.01
CA ILE A 5 11.91 -16.53 14.90
C ILE A 5 12.03 -15.55 16.07
N LYS A 6 13.23 -15.42 16.66
CA LYS A 6 13.48 -14.42 17.71
C LYS A 6 13.22 -12.99 17.22
N LYS A 7 13.68 -12.66 16.01
CA LYS A 7 13.42 -11.35 15.39
C LYS A 7 11.93 -11.13 15.11
N ASP A 8 11.24 -12.13 14.57
CA ASP A 8 9.79 -12.07 14.32
C ASP A 8 9.01 -11.84 15.64
N ILE A 9 9.42 -12.46 16.77
CA ILE A 9 8.84 -12.21 18.10
C ILE A 9 9.16 -10.79 18.60
N GLN A 10 10.42 -10.36 18.47
CA GLN A 10 10.84 -9.01 18.91
C GLN A 10 10.03 -7.92 18.19
N VAL A 11 9.82 -8.09 16.88
CA VAL A 11 9.06 -7.16 16.05
C VAL A 11 7.61 -7.03 16.53
N VAL A 12 7.01 -8.12 17.03
CA VAL A 12 5.66 -8.06 17.63
C VAL A 12 5.67 -7.18 18.89
N PHE A 13 6.65 -7.35 19.78
CA PHE A 13 6.76 -6.49 20.96
C PHE A 13 7.04 -5.02 20.62
N ASP A 14 7.86 -4.76 19.61
CA ASP A 14 8.23 -3.40 19.24
C ASP A 14 7.06 -2.63 18.60
N ARG A 15 6.12 -3.35 17.96
CA ARG A 15 5.05 -2.75 17.14
C ARG A 15 3.65 -2.88 17.71
N ASP A 16 3.41 -3.85 18.59
CA ASP A 16 2.12 -4.06 19.24
C ASP A 16 2.20 -3.77 20.75
N PRO A 17 1.67 -2.62 21.19
CA PRO A 17 1.58 -2.29 22.61
C PRO A 17 0.73 -3.28 23.43
N ALA A 18 -0.12 -4.09 22.78
CA ALA A 18 -0.96 -5.07 23.46
C ALA A 18 -0.24 -6.37 23.80
N ALA A 19 0.91 -6.66 23.19
CA ALA A 19 1.67 -7.89 23.42
C ALA A 19 2.27 -7.91 24.83
N ARG A 20 1.82 -8.83 25.70
CA ARG A 20 2.27 -8.89 27.10
C ARG A 20 3.35 -9.94 27.35
N SER A 21 3.39 -11.01 26.55
CA SER A 21 4.33 -12.11 26.76
C SER A 21 4.68 -12.89 25.50
N VAL A 22 5.83 -13.57 25.53
CA VAL A 22 6.27 -14.43 24.41
C VAL A 22 5.30 -15.59 24.20
N LEU A 23 4.75 -16.15 25.29
CA LEU A 23 3.79 -17.25 25.21
C LEU A 23 2.50 -16.82 24.52
N GLU A 24 2.00 -15.64 24.85
CA GLU A 24 0.84 -15.04 24.19
C GLU A 24 1.09 -14.85 22.68
N ILE A 25 2.27 -14.36 22.28
CA ILE A 25 2.63 -14.23 20.87
C ILE A 25 2.64 -15.59 20.18
N ILE A 26 3.27 -16.59 20.79
CA ILE A 26 3.37 -17.93 20.19
C ILE A 26 2.00 -18.62 20.09
N VAL A 27 1.06 -18.34 20.99
CA VAL A 27 -0.23 -19.05 21.04
C VAL A 27 -1.35 -18.29 20.34
N CYS A 28 -1.36 -16.96 20.41
CA CYS A 28 -2.53 -16.14 20.08
C CYS A 28 -2.33 -15.20 18.88
N TYR A 29 -1.13 -15.08 18.30
CA TYR A 29 -0.88 -14.14 17.19
C TYR A 29 -0.98 -14.84 15.82
N PRO A 30 -2.11 -14.69 15.09
CA PRO A 30 -2.29 -15.33 13.79
C PRO A 30 -1.29 -14.82 12.74
N GLY A 31 -0.90 -13.55 12.81
CA GLY A 31 0.14 -12.96 11.95
C GLY A 31 1.48 -13.69 12.08
N PHE A 32 1.90 -13.97 13.31
CA PHE A 32 3.11 -14.73 13.60
C PHE A 32 3.02 -16.18 13.08
N HIS A 33 1.89 -16.86 13.31
CA HIS A 33 1.66 -18.22 12.81
C HIS A 33 1.74 -18.29 11.28
N ALA A 34 1.10 -17.35 10.59
CA ALA A 34 1.09 -17.29 9.13
C ALA A 34 2.49 -17.11 8.54
N ILE A 35 3.31 -16.24 9.15
CA ILE A 35 4.71 -16.04 8.73
C ILE A 35 5.53 -17.32 8.95
N LEU A 36 5.40 -17.98 10.10
CA LEU A 36 6.11 -19.23 10.39
C LEU A 36 5.78 -20.32 9.38
N MET A 37 4.49 -20.54 9.12
CA MET A 37 4.01 -21.52 8.15
C MET A 37 4.42 -21.16 6.72
N HIS A 38 4.37 -19.89 6.35
CA HIS A 38 4.87 -19.43 5.05
C HIS A 38 6.37 -19.71 4.89
N ARG A 39 7.20 -19.41 5.90
CA ARG A 39 8.65 -19.68 5.83
C ARG A 39 8.94 -21.18 5.61
N LEU A 40 8.12 -22.08 6.17
CA LEU A 40 8.19 -23.52 5.89
C LEU A 40 7.73 -23.84 4.46
N ALA A 41 6.55 -23.35 4.06
CA ALA A 41 5.98 -23.57 2.73
C ALA A 41 6.90 -23.05 1.62
N HIS A 42 7.50 -21.88 1.79
CA HIS A 42 8.43 -21.26 0.86
C HIS A 42 9.68 -22.13 0.63
N ARG A 43 10.23 -22.77 1.68
CA ARG A 43 11.36 -23.70 1.52
C ARG A 43 10.98 -24.93 0.71
N LEU A 44 9.79 -25.48 0.91
CA LEU A 44 9.30 -26.59 0.09
C LEU A 44 9.08 -26.15 -1.35
N TYR A 45 8.49 -24.97 -1.56
CA TYR A 45 8.28 -24.40 -2.88
C TYR A 45 9.61 -24.17 -3.63
N ALA A 46 10.64 -23.65 -2.95
CA ALA A 46 11.98 -23.47 -3.52
C ALA A 46 12.65 -24.80 -3.92
N LYS A 47 12.34 -25.90 -3.22
CA LYS A 47 12.74 -27.27 -3.59
C LYS A 47 11.84 -27.91 -4.67
N ARG A 48 10.93 -27.15 -5.28
CA ARG A 48 9.93 -27.58 -6.27
C ARG A 48 8.89 -28.57 -5.73
N TRP A 49 8.73 -28.68 -4.41
CA TRP A 49 7.68 -29.48 -3.78
C TRP A 49 6.39 -28.65 -3.69
N PHE A 50 5.81 -28.36 -4.85
CA PHE A 50 4.73 -27.39 -4.97
C PHE A 50 3.45 -27.81 -4.25
N LEU A 51 3.02 -29.06 -4.38
CA LEU A 51 1.77 -29.53 -3.79
C LEU A 51 1.82 -29.51 -2.24
N PRO A 52 2.86 -30.03 -1.56
CA PRO A 52 3.02 -29.85 -0.12
C PRO A 52 3.09 -28.39 0.31
N ALA A 53 3.82 -27.55 -0.43
CA ALA A 53 3.92 -26.12 -0.14
C ALA A 53 2.54 -25.43 -0.19
N ARG A 54 1.71 -25.79 -1.18
CA ARG A 54 0.34 -25.27 -1.32
C ARG A 54 -0.57 -25.75 -0.21
N PHE A 55 -0.47 -27.02 0.16
CA PHE A 55 -1.25 -27.56 1.27
C PHE A 55 -0.98 -26.79 2.56
N ILE A 56 0.30 -26.55 2.91
CA ILE A 56 0.67 -25.76 4.10
C ILE A 56 0.12 -24.33 4.01
N SER A 57 0.22 -23.69 2.84
CA SER A 57 -0.31 -22.33 2.63
C SER A 57 -1.83 -22.27 2.81
N GLN A 58 -2.58 -23.24 2.28
CA GLN A 58 -4.04 -23.30 2.44
C GLN A 58 -4.45 -23.64 3.87
N PHE A 59 -3.72 -24.53 4.54
CA PHE A 59 -3.93 -24.81 5.97
C PHE A 59 -3.68 -23.57 6.82
N SER A 60 -2.59 -22.83 6.55
CA SER A 60 -2.29 -21.56 7.21
C SER A 60 -3.43 -20.55 7.02
N ARG A 61 -3.95 -20.42 5.79
CA ARG A 61 -5.09 -19.55 5.46
C ARG A 61 -6.34 -19.94 6.25
N TRP A 62 -6.65 -21.23 6.32
CA TRP A 62 -7.79 -21.73 7.09
C TRP A 62 -7.66 -21.42 8.58
N LEU A 63 -6.47 -21.60 9.16
CA LEU A 63 -6.22 -21.39 10.59
C LEU A 63 -6.19 -19.90 10.97
N THR A 64 -5.60 -19.05 10.13
CA THR A 64 -5.26 -17.65 10.49
C THR A 64 -6.08 -16.59 9.78
N GLY A 65 -6.78 -16.94 8.70
CA GLY A 65 -7.43 -15.98 7.80
C GLY A 65 -6.46 -15.17 6.91
N ILE A 66 -5.15 -15.46 6.96
CA ILE A 66 -4.10 -14.80 6.18
C ILE A 66 -3.67 -15.72 5.03
N GLU A 67 -3.78 -15.23 3.80
CA GLU A 67 -3.35 -15.96 2.61
C GLU A 67 -1.97 -15.48 2.16
N ILE A 68 -0.96 -16.33 2.33
CA ILE A 68 0.39 -16.08 1.81
C ILE A 68 0.75 -17.19 0.83
N HIS A 69 0.94 -16.80 -0.42
CA HIS A 69 1.35 -17.73 -1.45
C HIS A 69 2.78 -18.25 -1.18
N PRO A 70 3.08 -19.57 -1.33
CA PRO A 70 4.41 -20.10 -1.02
C PRO A 70 5.55 -19.49 -1.86
N GLY A 71 5.28 -19.12 -3.11
CA GLY A 71 6.23 -18.43 -3.99
C GLY A 71 6.58 -16.98 -3.61
N ALA A 72 5.82 -16.33 -2.73
CA ALA A 72 6.12 -14.96 -2.31
C ALA A 72 7.47 -14.91 -1.59
N LYS A 73 8.25 -13.85 -1.82
CA LYS A 73 9.53 -13.63 -1.15
C LYS A 73 9.32 -12.60 -0.05
N ILE A 74 9.68 -12.97 1.18
CA ILE A 74 9.46 -12.12 2.36
C ILE A 74 10.77 -11.97 3.12
N GLY A 75 11.14 -10.72 3.38
CA GLY A 75 12.27 -10.32 4.19
C GLY A 75 12.11 -10.67 5.67
N GLU A 76 12.83 -9.94 6.51
CA GLU A 76 12.79 -10.06 7.96
C GLU A 76 11.95 -8.94 8.58
N GLY A 77 11.32 -9.18 9.73
CA GLY A 77 10.54 -8.13 10.40
C GLY A 77 9.23 -7.77 9.71
N LEU A 78 8.68 -8.68 8.89
CA LEU A 78 7.28 -8.56 8.48
C LEU A 78 6.40 -8.68 9.72
N PHE A 79 5.58 -7.66 9.98
CA PHE A 79 4.58 -7.66 11.02
C PHE A 79 3.19 -7.64 10.38
N ILE A 80 2.34 -8.59 10.74
CA ILE A 80 0.95 -8.66 10.26
C ILE A 80 0.03 -8.48 11.46
N ASP A 81 -0.57 -7.31 11.57
CA ASP A 81 -1.47 -6.94 12.65
C ASP A 81 -2.93 -7.18 12.26
N HIS A 82 -3.71 -7.72 13.19
CA HIS A 82 -5.12 -8.09 13.00
C HIS A 82 -5.41 -8.89 11.71
N GLY A 83 -4.43 -9.64 11.19
CA GLY A 83 -4.25 -10.02 9.77
C GLY A 83 -5.37 -10.69 8.96
N MET A 84 -6.57 -10.86 9.51
CA MET A 84 -7.74 -11.37 8.79
C MET A 84 -7.92 -10.68 7.42
N GLY A 85 -8.03 -11.49 6.36
CA GLY A 85 -8.23 -11.00 5.00
C GLY A 85 -6.98 -10.42 4.34
N VAL A 86 -5.79 -10.56 4.93
CA VAL A 86 -4.54 -10.25 4.25
C VAL A 86 -4.27 -11.26 3.14
N VAL A 87 -3.94 -10.78 1.95
CA VAL A 87 -3.65 -11.62 0.77
C VAL A 87 -2.33 -11.18 0.14
N ILE A 88 -1.38 -12.11 0.04
CA ILE A 88 -0.05 -11.90 -0.55
C ILE A 88 0.13 -12.89 -1.70
N GLY A 89 0.15 -12.37 -2.93
CA GLY A 89 0.18 -13.19 -4.13
C GLY A 89 1.56 -13.75 -4.50
N GLU A 90 1.58 -14.62 -5.51
CA GLU A 90 2.70 -15.49 -5.87
C GLU A 90 4.05 -14.80 -6.06
N THR A 91 4.05 -13.72 -6.83
CA THR A 91 5.27 -13.04 -7.25
C THR A 91 5.53 -11.80 -6.43
N SER A 92 4.87 -11.68 -5.26
CA SER A 92 5.09 -10.57 -4.34
C SER A 92 6.50 -10.67 -3.77
N GLU A 93 7.17 -9.53 -3.70
CA GLU A 93 8.46 -9.40 -3.02
C GLU A 93 8.27 -8.35 -1.93
N ILE A 94 8.57 -8.70 -0.69
CA ILE A 94 8.41 -7.85 0.49
C ILE A 94 9.76 -7.69 1.15
N GLY A 95 10.19 -6.45 1.31
CA GLY A 95 11.41 -6.06 1.99
C GLY A 95 11.36 -6.33 3.50
N ASN A 96 12.28 -5.68 4.21
CA ASN A 96 12.42 -5.81 5.65
C ASN A 96 11.52 -4.81 6.39
N ASP A 97 11.15 -5.18 7.62
CA ASP A 97 10.52 -4.29 8.57
C ASP A 97 9.19 -3.69 8.06
N VAL A 98 8.45 -4.46 7.25
CA VAL A 98 7.16 -4.09 6.69
C VAL A 98 6.02 -4.39 7.67
N THR A 99 5.05 -3.48 7.81
CA THR A 99 3.80 -3.73 8.57
C THR A 99 2.61 -3.80 7.63
N LEU A 100 1.82 -4.87 7.74
CA LEU A 100 0.55 -5.04 7.06
C LEU A 100 -0.57 -5.14 8.10
N TYR A 101 -1.66 -4.41 7.87
CA TYR A 101 -2.88 -4.51 8.67
C TYR A 101 -3.93 -5.41 8.02
N GLN A 102 -5.03 -5.65 8.71
CA GLN A 102 -6.14 -6.48 8.23
C GLN A 102 -6.65 -6.07 6.85
N GLY A 103 -7.06 -7.04 6.04
CA GLY A 103 -7.66 -6.80 4.73
C GLY A 103 -6.71 -6.24 3.67
N VAL A 104 -5.41 -6.15 3.93
CA VAL A 104 -4.43 -5.69 2.92
C VAL A 104 -4.29 -6.71 1.79
N THR A 105 -4.22 -6.25 0.54
CA THR A 105 -3.98 -7.12 -0.61
C THR A 105 -2.76 -6.67 -1.41
N LEU A 106 -1.78 -7.57 -1.56
CA LEU A 106 -0.69 -7.48 -2.51
C LEU A 106 -1.04 -8.38 -3.69
N GLY A 107 -1.80 -7.82 -4.63
CA GLY A 107 -2.55 -8.56 -5.65
C GLY A 107 -1.99 -8.39 -7.06
N GLY A 108 -2.39 -9.30 -7.95
CA GLY A 108 -2.05 -9.20 -9.36
C GLY A 108 -3.06 -8.36 -10.16
N THR A 109 -2.63 -7.87 -11.32
CA THR A 109 -3.52 -7.30 -12.35
C THR A 109 -3.43 -8.12 -13.63
N GLY A 110 -4.57 -8.38 -14.27
CA GLY A 110 -4.63 -9.04 -15.58
C GLY A 110 -4.31 -10.55 -15.58
N LYS A 111 -4.07 -11.11 -16.78
CA LYS A 111 -3.82 -12.54 -17.03
C LYS A 111 -2.35 -12.85 -17.39
N GLU A 112 -1.45 -11.89 -17.24
CA GLU A 112 -0.07 -12.06 -17.68
C GLU A 112 0.67 -13.13 -16.89
N LYS A 113 1.48 -13.93 -17.60
CA LYS A 113 2.34 -14.95 -17.01
C LYS A 113 3.65 -14.30 -16.59
N GLY A 114 4.03 -14.42 -15.32
CA GLY A 114 5.28 -13.89 -14.78
C GLY A 114 5.09 -13.02 -13.54
N LYS A 115 5.99 -12.03 -13.37
CA LYS A 115 5.91 -11.02 -12.30
C LYS A 115 4.68 -10.15 -12.53
N ARG A 116 3.77 -10.16 -11.56
CA ARG A 116 2.44 -9.52 -11.65
C ARG A 116 1.94 -8.97 -10.33
N HIS A 117 2.66 -9.24 -9.24
CA HIS A 117 2.35 -8.74 -7.91
C HIS A 117 3.40 -7.72 -7.47
N PRO A 118 3.12 -6.89 -6.46
CA PRO A 118 3.98 -5.78 -6.09
C PRO A 118 5.37 -6.21 -5.60
N THR A 119 6.32 -5.29 -5.69
CA THR A 119 7.57 -5.31 -4.92
C THR A 119 7.49 -4.19 -3.88
N ILE A 120 7.55 -4.55 -2.61
CA ILE A 120 7.47 -3.65 -1.46
C ILE A 120 8.88 -3.50 -0.89
N GLY A 121 9.35 -2.25 -0.76
CA GLY A 121 10.63 -1.92 -0.15
C GLY A 121 10.64 -2.09 1.37
N ASP A 122 11.68 -1.56 2.00
CA ASP A 122 11.93 -1.69 3.43
C ASP A 122 11.17 -0.62 4.23
N ASN A 123 10.82 -0.91 5.49
CA ASN A 123 10.15 0.01 6.42
C ASN A 123 8.82 0.55 5.90
N VAL A 124 8.09 -0.25 5.12
CA VAL A 124 6.78 0.15 4.55
C VAL A 124 5.65 -0.20 5.51
N VAL A 125 4.69 0.71 5.68
CA VAL A 125 3.45 0.45 6.42
C VAL A 125 2.28 0.49 5.45
N ILE A 126 1.49 -0.60 5.39
CA ILE A 126 0.29 -0.70 4.56
C ILE A 126 -0.91 -0.88 5.49
N SER A 127 -1.71 0.18 5.61
CA SER A 127 -2.82 0.26 6.54
C SER A 127 -4.04 -0.56 6.11
N ALA A 128 -4.96 -0.74 7.06
CA ALA A 128 -6.10 -1.64 6.94
C ALA A 128 -6.88 -1.48 5.63
N GLY A 129 -7.19 -2.59 4.98
CA GLY A 129 -8.01 -2.64 3.77
C GLY A 129 -7.35 -2.12 2.49
N ALA A 130 -6.11 -1.61 2.53
CA ALA A 130 -5.44 -1.11 1.34
C ALA A 130 -5.15 -2.22 0.30
N LYS A 131 -5.17 -1.86 -0.98
CA LYS A 131 -4.95 -2.74 -2.12
C LYS A 131 -3.78 -2.20 -2.93
N VAL A 132 -2.73 -3.00 -3.07
CA VAL A 132 -1.57 -2.69 -3.93
C VAL A 132 -1.57 -3.73 -5.03
N LEU A 133 -1.86 -3.29 -6.26
CA LEU A 133 -2.21 -4.19 -7.35
C LEU A 133 -1.28 -4.01 -8.54
N GLY A 134 -0.80 -5.13 -9.07
CA GLY A 134 0.03 -5.19 -10.26
C GLY A 134 1.52 -5.31 -9.97
N SER A 135 2.31 -5.42 -11.03
CA SER A 135 3.78 -5.44 -10.93
C SER A 135 4.33 -4.03 -10.72
N ILE A 136 3.98 -3.41 -9.60
CA ILE A 136 4.43 -2.07 -9.22
C ILE A 136 5.47 -2.14 -8.09
N ALA A 137 6.33 -1.14 -8.05
CA ALA A 137 7.34 -0.95 -7.02
C ALA A 137 6.87 0.09 -5.99
N VAL A 138 6.92 -0.27 -4.71
CA VAL A 138 6.75 0.64 -3.57
C VAL A 138 8.12 0.81 -2.93
N GLY A 139 8.65 2.04 -2.94
CA GLY A 139 9.95 2.34 -2.36
C GLY A 139 9.97 2.24 -0.83
N ASP A 140 11.15 2.47 -0.26
CA ASP A 140 11.38 2.37 1.17
C ASP A 140 10.70 3.50 1.96
N ASN A 141 10.42 3.26 3.24
CA ASN A 141 9.84 4.22 4.18
C ASN A 141 8.48 4.79 3.70
N VAL A 142 7.72 4.01 2.96
CA VAL A 142 6.41 4.41 2.44
C VAL A 142 5.30 4.08 3.44
N LYS A 143 4.29 4.96 3.50
CA LYS A 143 3.05 4.73 4.24
C LYS A 143 1.86 4.72 3.26
N ILE A 144 1.14 3.62 3.18
CA ILE A 144 -0.09 3.50 2.38
C ILE A 144 -1.27 3.56 3.35
N GLY A 145 -2.10 4.59 3.21
CA GLY A 145 -3.25 4.83 4.07
C GLY A 145 -4.35 3.79 3.90
N ALA A 146 -5.21 3.70 4.92
CA ALA A 146 -6.28 2.70 4.98
C ALA A 146 -7.23 2.83 3.77
N GLY A 147 -7.69 1.69 3.25
CA GLY A 147 -8.61 1.62 2.11
C GLY A 147 -8.06 2.11 0.77
N SER A 148 -6.79 2.52 0.69
CA SER A 148 -6.22 3.07 -0.55
C SER A 148 -6.05 1.99 -1.62
N VAL A 149 -6.18 2.37 -2.90
CA VAL A 149 -5.96 1.46 -4.05
C VAL A 149 -4.79 1.96 -4.89
N VAL A 150 -3.61 1.35 -4.71
CA VAL A 150 -2.37 1.73 -5.37
C VAL A 150 -2.17 0.92 -6.63
N LEU A 151 -2.11 1.62 -7.77
CA LEU A 151 -2.03 1.03 -9.12
C LEU A 151 -0.77 1.46 -9.89
N LYS A 152 0.09 2.26 -9.26
CA LYS A 152 1.31 2.83 -9.86
C LYS A 152 2.46 2.76 -8.86
N ASP A 153 3.67 2.85 -9.38
CA ASP A 153 4.88 2.89 -8.57
C ASP A 153 4.84 4.05 -7.58
N VAL A 154 5.36 3.81 -6.37
CA VAL A 154 5.39 4.76 -5.27
C VAL A 154 6.85 5.06 -4.93
N PRO A 155 7.31 6.31 -5.03
CA PRO A 155 8.68 6.66 -4.68
C PRO A 155 8.94 6.50 -3.18
N PRO A 156 10.20 6.31 -2.75
CA PRO A 156 10.54 6.20 -1.33
C PRO A 156 10.15 7.45 -0.53
N ASN A 157 10.06 7.30 0.79
CA ASN A 157 9.70 8.34 1.77
C ASN A 157 8.35 9.02 1.48
N SER A 158 7.40 8.26 0.94
CA SER A 158 6.12 8.80 0.48
C SER A 158 4.94 8.35 1.33
N THR A 159 3.87 9.15 1.36
CA THR A 159 2.56 8.75 1.89
C THR A 159 1.54 8.72 0.78
N VAL A 160 0.80 7.62 0.64
CA VAL A 160 -0.21 7.40 -0.40
C VAL A 160 -1.58 7.24 0.23
N VAL A 161 -2.59 7.94 -0.28
CA VAL A 161 -3.98 7.81 0.16
C VAL A 161 -4.97 7.83 -1.00
N GLY A 162 -6.16 7.28 -0.80
CA GLY A 162 -7.31 7.43 -1.70
C GLY A 162 -7.51 6.31 -2.71
N VAL A 163 -8.56 6.43 -3.52
CA VAL A 163 -8.97 5.48 -4.57
C VAL A 163 -9.27 6.25 -5.86
N PRO A 164 -8.41 6.19 -6.89
CA PRO A 164 -7.09 5.57 -6.89
C PRO A 164 -6.11 6.31 -5.97
N GLY A 165 -5.14 5.58 -5.42
CA GLY A 165 -4.14 6.07 -4.49
C GLY A 165 -3.21 7.09 -5.13
N ARG A 166 -3.01 8.22 -4.45
CA ARG A 166 -2.12 9.30 -4.86
C ARG A 166 -1.12 9.62 -3.76
N VAL A 167 0.10 10.00 -4.16
CA VAL A 167 1.12 10.46 -3.22
C VAL A 167 0.72 11.85 -2.72
N VAL A 168 0.57 11.99 -1.40
CA VAL A 168 0.19 13.24 -0.73
C VAL A 168 1.32 13.86 0.09
N LYS A 169 2.32 13.06 0.46
CA LYS A 169 3.57 13.54 1.10
C LYS A 169 4.76 12.83 0.50
N GLN A 170 5.87 13.53 0.36
CA GLN A 170 7.15 12.96 -0.04
C GLN A 170 8.29 13.67 0.70
N ASN A 171 9.22 12.91 1.28
CA ASN A 171 10.34 13.44 2.09
C ASN A 171 9.88 14.39 3.21
N GLY A 172 8.75 14.08 3.85
CA GLY A 172 8.18 14.88 4.93
C GLY A 172 7.46 16.17 4.49
N ARG A 173 7.51 16.53 3.20
CA ARG A 173 6.81 17.69 2.63
C ARG A 173 5.51 17.27 1.98
N GLN A 174 4.50 18.13 2.01
CA GLN A 174 3.27 17.84 1.27
C GLN A 174 3.55 17.91 -0.23
N VAL A 175 2.94 17.02 -1.02
CA VAL A 175 3.08 17.09 -2.49
C VAL A 175 2.42 18.37 -3.02
N SER A 176 1.38 18.87 -2.35
CA SER A 176 0.85 20.21 -2.60
C SER A 176 1.96 21.26 -2.46
N GLU A 177 2.72 21.31 -1.36
CA GLU A 177 3.88 22.21 -1.21
C GLU A 177 4.96 22.04 -2.30
N LEU A 178 5.15 20.82 -2.82
CA LEU A 178 6.09 20.56 -3.91
C LEU A 178 5.61 21.09 -5.27
N TYR A 179 4.29 21.07 -5.50
CA TYR A 179 3.64 21.70 -6.67
C TYR A 179 3.37 23.21 -6.46
N LEU A 180 3.29 23.66 -5.21
CA LEU A 180 2.99 25.03 -4.75
C LEU A 180 4.25 25.88 -4.54
N GLN A 181 5.32 25.68 -5.32
CA GLN A 181 6.23 26.81 -5.58
C GLN A 181 5.50 27.98 -6.29
N THR A 182 4.24 27.79 -6.70
CA THR A 182 3.29 28.84 -7.02
C THR A 182 2.04 28.76 -6.11
N ILE A 183 2.02 29.61 -5.07
CA ILE A 183 0.85 30.23 -4.41
C ILE A 183 0.23 29.51 -3.19
N ASP A 184 0.66 30.01 -2.03
CA ASP A 184 -0.07 30.41 -0.81
C ASP A 184 -0.36 29.41 0.34
N LEU A 185 -0.13 29.94 1.55
CA LEU A 185 0.09 29.34 2.87
C LEU A 185 -1.18 29.38 3.72
N GLN A 186 -1.97 28.30 3.76
CA GLN A 186 -3.00 28.12 4.81
C GLN A 186 -3.03 26.66 5.32
N HIS A 187 -2.57 26.46 6.55
CA HIS A 187 -2.19 25.18 7.15
C HIS A 187 -3.36 24.38 7.78
N ASN A 188 -4.60 24.63 7.35
CA ASN A 188 -5.80 24.15 8.03
C ASN A 188 -6.71 23.32 7.13
N GLN A 189 -6.37 23.17 5.85
CA GLN A 189 -7.15 22.43 4.87
C GLN A 189 -6.25 21.37 4.24
N LEU A 190 -6.50 20.11 4.55
CA LEU A 190 -5.94 19.02 3.76
C LEU A 190 -6.53 19.16 2.34
N PRO A 191 -5.70 19.17 1.29
CA PRO A 191 -6.19 19.34 -0.06
C PRO A 191 -6.98 18.11 -0.47
N ASP A 192 -8.29 18.28 -0.67
CA ASP A 192 -9.09 17.30 -1.39
C ASP A 192 -8.76 17.46 -2.88
N PRO A 193 -8.06 16.49 -3.51
CA PRO A 193 -7.64 16.60 -4.90
C PRO A 193 -8.84 16.68 -5.86
N VAL A 194 -10.03 16.25 -5.44
CA VAL A 194 -11.27 16.44 -6.21
C VAL A 194 -11.73 17.89 -6.11
N SER A 195 -11.79 18.45 -4.90
CA SER A 195 -12.13 19.86 -4.68
C SER A 195 -11.17 20.81 -5.38
N GLU A 196 -9.85 20.56 -5.34
CA GLU A 196 -8.86 21.37 -6.08
C GLU A 196 -9.10 21.32 -7.61
N MET A 197 -9.41 20.14 -8.14
CA MET A 197 -9.73 19.99 -9.56
C MET A 197 -11.02 20.72 -9.92
N ILE A 198 -12.04 20.67 -9.07
CA ILE A 198 -13.30 21.38 -9.25
C ILE A 198 -13.08 22.90 -9.22
N LEU A 199 -12.29 23.42 -8.28
CA LEU A 199 -11.95 24.84 -8.20
C LEU A 199 -11.17 25.31 -9.44
N CYS A 200 -10.26 24.49 -9.94
CA CYS A 200 -9.52 24.77 -11.18
C CYS A 200 -10.45 24.79 -12.41
N LEU A 201 -11.39 23.85 -12.48
CA LEU A 201 -12.43 23.82 -13.52
C LEU A 201 -13.34 25.05 -13.44
N GLN A 202 -13.78 25.45 -12.25
CA GLN A 202 -14.59 26.66 -12.05
C GLN A 202 -13.86 27.92 -12.52
N LYS A 203 -12.59 28.11 -12.14
CA LYS A 203 -11.78 29.24 -12.64
C LYS A 203 -11.66 29.26 -14.16
N LYS A 204 -11.51 28.09 -14.80
CA LYS A 204 -11.49 28.00 -16.26
C LYS A 204 -12.84 28.36 -16.88
N ILE A 205 -13.94 27.94 -16.28
CA ILE A 205 -15.29 28.30 -16.74
C ILE A 205 -15.47 29.82 -16.67
N GLU A 206 -15.15 30.46 -15.55
CA GLU A 206 -15.23 31.93 -15.41
C GLU A 206 -14.35 32.67 -16.45
N GLN A 207 -13.14 32.18 -16.72
CA GLN A 207 -12.28 32.75 -17.75
C GLN A 207 -12.87 32.59 -19.15
N MET A 208 -13.49 31.44 -19.44
CA MET A 208 -14.18 31.21 -20.71
C MET A 208 -15.41 32.10 -20.84
N GLU A 209 -16.22 32.26 -19.79
CA GLU A 209 -17.38 33.14 -19.76
C GLU A 209 -16.99 34.61 -20.02
N LYS A 210 -15.95 35.11 -19.35
CA LYS A 210 -15.43 36.48 -19.62
C LYS A 210 -15.01 36.65 -21.07
N ARG A 211 -14.31 35.66 -21.62
CA ARG A 211 -13.80 35.71 -22.99
C ARG A 211 -14.92 35.61 -24.03
N ILE A 212 -15.98 34.86 -23.73
CA ILE A 212 -17.20 34.82 -24.55
C ILE A 212 -17.87 36.20 -24.53
N ALA A 213 -18.07 36.79 -23.34
CA ALA A 213 -18.67 38.12 -23.21
C ALA A 213 -17.87 39.20 -23.98
N GLU A 214 -16.53 39.18 -23.90
CA GLU A 214 -15.66 40.09 -24.67
C GLU A 214 -15.81 39.91 -26.19
N LEU A 215 -15.95 38.66 -26.66
CA LEU A 215 -16.13 38.35 -28.08
C LEU A 215 -17.53 38.75 -28.58
N GLU A 216 -18.57 38.57 -27.77
CA GLU A 216 -19.94 38.99 -28.05
C GLU A 216 -20.04 40.52 -28.17
N VAL A 217 -19.38 41.27 -27.28
CA VAL A 217 -19.31 42.73 -27.37
C VAL A 217 -18.59 43.18 -28.64
N LYS A 218 -17.48 42.53 -29.02
CA LYS A 218 -16.75 42.84 -30.27
C LYS A 218 -17.56 42.56 -31.53
N HIS A 219 -18.33 41.47 -31.56
CA HIS A 219 -19.15 41.11 -32.72
C HIS A 219 -20.46 41.91 -32.77
N GLY A 220 -21.06 42.25 -31.63
CA GLY A 220 -22.24 43.11 -31.54
C GLY A 220 -21.98 44.55 -32.02
N ASN A 221 -20.76 45.06 -31.83
CA ASN A 221 -20.35 46.38 -32.33
C ASN A 221 -19.90 46.40 -33.79
N SER A 222 -19.86 45.25 -34.47
CA SER A 222 -19.48 45.13 -35.89
C SER A 222 -20.68 45.04 -36.83
N SER A 223 -21.91 45.19 -36.32
CA SER A 223 -23.17 45.08 -37.07
C SER A 223 -23.95 46.40 -37.17
N VAL A 224 -23.31 47.55 -36.97
CA VAL A 224 -23.88 48.90 -37.20
C VAL A 224 -23.05 49.64 -38.24
#